data_AF-A0A328W9P5-F1
#
_entry.id   AF-A0A328W9P5-F1
#
_cell.length_a   1.000
_cell.length_b   1.000
_cell.length_c   1.000
_cell.angle_alpha   90.00
_cell.angle_beta   90.00
_cell.angle_gamma   90.00
#
_symmetry.space_group_name_H-M   'P 1'
#
loop_
_entity.id
_entity.type
_entity.pdbx_description
1 polymer ?
#
loop_
_entity_poly.entity_id
_entity_poly.type
_entity_poly.pdbx_seq_one_letter_code
_entity_poly.pdbx_strand_id
1 'polypeptide(L)'
;MKQIIVLGGGYGGILTAKKLAKRLRKQKDLRITLIDRKPYHTLLTELHEVAANRVEEDSIKIDLKKVYSGFRNVDVVLDEIGGIDFDGQTLRGEKQTYSYDYLVIGTGSKPTFFGIPGADQHAFTLWSYDDAVRLKEHTLNMFRKAVLERDPQVRKEMLTFVVVGGGFTGVEMIGELAEFTQQLCKEFYVDPSEVTLHVADMVDKILPILPEPLIRKAEKRLRKMNVNIITGSKITEVKPDGVTVGGSDIKSRTVIWTAGVEGSDVVGSMDVEQKGRKRILTNDKLQVPAHPNVYVVGDNIFYIPEGAAAPVPQMVENAELAAPVIAHNIVAELSNKPMKSYKPTFHGTMVCIGSRYGVANVGVPGHMFRLSGFPAMLVKHLINMLYLFQVCGFNKVYHYLLHEFFHVRNNRSFVGGHFAKRSPNFWLVPLRIFAGWMWLSQGWDKIHKIIDDPDKVFLIPAKAADGVSAASAAGADAAGAGAADAVSAASAYTAEAVSALPVPDFMKSIVDWSMDLMFYTGDGGYTSLAYVFQTSMVLAELIVGILLIVGLFTAPAAVASVAMGAMVWVSGMAPNEMLWYLAAGIALIGGSGSTFGLDYYVYPWLKKVWKRIPIVRRWYVYTD
;
A
#
# COMPACT_ATOMS: atom_id res chain seq x y z
N MET A 1 16.66 43.24 8.12
CA MET A 1 15.92 42.13 7.50
C MET A 1 15.30 41.34 8.63
N LYS A 2 13.96 41.29 8.71
CA LYS A 2 13.27 40.61 9.80
C LYS A 2 13.47 39.09 9.71
N GLN A 3 13.68 38.43 10.86
CA GLN A 3 13.95 37.01 10.98
C GLN A 3 12.75 36.28 11.60
N ILE A 4 12.23 35.28 10.89
CA ILE A 4 11.25 34.35 11.42
C ILE A 4 11.95 33.01 11.62
N ILE A 5 12.13 32.58 12.86
CA ILE A 5 12.72 31.28 13.17
C ILE A 5 11.60 30.27 13.41
N VAL A 6 11.70 29.13 12.74
CA VAL A 6 10.88 27.94 13.02
C VAL A 6 11.81 26.89 13.59
N LEU A 7 11.61 26.54 14.86
CA LEU A 7 12.41 25.56 15.58
C LEU A 7 11.73 24.19 15.52
N GLY A 8 12.33 23.26 14.78
CA GLY A 8 11.87 21.89 14.59
C GLY A 8 11.21 21.66 13.22
N GLY A 9 11.77 20.74 12.45
CA GLY A 9 11.30 20.24 11.16
C GLY A 9 10.24 19.13 11.28
N GLY A 10 9.50 19.06 12.40
CA GLY A 10 8.38 18.14 12.59
C GLY A 10 7.12 18.54 11.80
N TYR A 11 6.01 17.82 12.01
CA TYR A 11 4.74 18.04 11.29
C TYR A 11 4.26 19.50 11.33
N GLY A 12 4.36 20.15 12.49
CA GLY A 12 3.94 21.53 12.67
C GLY A 12 4.89 22.55 12.05
N GLY A 13 6.19 22.43 12.31
CA GLY A 13 7.19 23.36 11.80
C GLY A 13 7.32 23.33 10.28
N ILE A 14 7.34 22.13 9.68
CA ILE A 14 7.46 21.99 8.22
C ILE A 14 6.31 22.70 7.48
N LEU A 15 5.08 22.52 7.96
CA LEU A 15 3.90 23.15 7.40
C LEU A 15 3.84 24.65 7.68
N THR A 16 4.25 25.07 8.88
CA THR A 16 4.25 26.49 9.26
C THR A 16 5.23 27.27 8.38
N ALA A 17 6.48 26.82 8.30
CA ALA A 17 7.50 27.42 7.43
C ALA A 17 7.05 27.44 5.96
N LYS A 18 6.46 26.34 5.45
CA LYS A 18 5.97 26.28 4.06
C LYS A 18 4.82 27.25 3.80
N LYS A 19 3.88 27.40 4.73
CA LYS A 19 2.75 28.34 4.60
C LYS A 19 3.22 29.80 4.70
N LEU A 20 4.16 30.09 5.60
CA LEU A 20 4.83 31.40 5.68
C LEU A 20 5.56 31.71 4.37
N ALA A 21 6.36 30.78 3.86
CA ALA A 21 7.12 30.94 2.61
C ALA A 21 6.22 31.32 1.42
N LYS A 22 5.08 30.65 1.28
CA LYS A 22 4.08 30.95 0.25
C LYS A 22 3.47 32.34 0.40
N ARG A 23 3.10 32.74 1.63
CA ARG A 23 2.45 34.04 1.90
C ARG A 23 3.41 35.22 1.79
N LEU A 24 4.66 35.02 2.17
CA LEU A 24 5.71 36.03 2.22
C LEU A 24 6.60 36.03 0.97
N ARG A 25 6.26 35.26 -0.09
CA ARG A 25 7.09 35.07 -1.29
C ARG A 25 7.53 36.37 -1.97
N LYS A 26 6.75 37.44 -1.85
CA LYS A 26 7.03 38.75 -2.47
C LYS A 26 7.82 39.71 -1.56
N GLN A 27 7.94 39.41 -0.27
CA GLN A 27 8.60 40.29 0.68
C GLN A 27 10.09 39.95 0.75
N LYS A 28 10.94 40.88 0.32
CA LYS A 28 12.40 40.69 0.23
C LYS A 28 13.13 40.99 1.55
N ASP A 29 12.51 41.75 2.45
CA ASP A 29 13.12 42.20 3.71
C ASP A 29 12.90 41.22 4.86
N LEU A 30 12.44 40.00 4.56
CA LEU A 30 12.13 38.94 5.52
C LEU A 30 12.81 37.64 5.12
N ARG A 31 13.34 36.93 6.13
CA ARG A 31 13.92 35.60 5.98
C ARG A 31 13.29 34.64 6.97
N ILE A 32 12.99 33.44 6.50
CA ILE A 32 12.49 32.34 7.32
C ILE A 32 13.64 31.35 7.50
N THR A 33 13.96 30.99 8.73
CA THR A 33 15.00 30.01 9.05
C THR A 33 14.36 28.84 9.77
N LEU A 34 14.33 27.68 9.13
CA LEU A 34 13.94 26.41 9.76
C LEU A 34 15.18 25.77 10.37
N ILE A 35 15.21 25.60 11.68
CA ILE A 35 16.31 24.96 12.40
C ILE A 35 15.86 23.56 12.85
N ASP A 36 16.60 22.53 12.47
CA ASP A 36 16.40 21.16 12.95
C ASP A 36 17.75 20.45 13.12
N ARG A 37 17.84 19.51 14.05
CA ARG A 37 19.06 18.69 14.26
C ARG A 37 19.30 17.65 13.16
N LYS A 38 18.27 17.29 12.37
CA LYS A 38 18.34 16.30 11.29
C LYS A 38 18.04 16.92 9.93
N PRO A 39 18.65 16.41 8.84
CA PRO A 39 18.40 16.92 7.49
C PRO A 39 17.03 16.54 6.91
N TYR A 40 16.24 15.76 7.65
CA TYR A 40 14.96 15.23 7.20
C TYR A 40 13.87 15.36 8.26
N HIS A 41 12.65 15.59 7.79
CA HIS A 41 11.42 15.38 8.54
C HIS A 41 11.13 13.88 8.62
N THR A 42 10.83 13.39 9.83
CA THR A 42 10.47 11.99 10.07
C THR A 42 8.95 11.84 10.15
N LEU A 43 8.40 10.89 9.39
CA LEU A 43 6.99 10.50 9.48
C LEU A 43 6.77 9.63 10.72
N LEU A 44 6.54 10.28 11.87
CA LEU A 44 6.37 9.61 13.16
C LEU A 44 5.20 8.59 13.15
N THR A 45 4.18 8.83 12.33
CA THR A 45 3.02 7.93 12.20
C THR A 45 3.34 6.60 11.53
N GLU A 46 4.51 6.45 10.92
CA GLU A 46 4.88 5.25 10.15
C GLU A 46 6.07 4.49 10.77
N LEU A 47 6.53 4.90 11.97
CA LEU A 47 7.71 4.29 12.63
C LEU A 47 7.52 2.79 12.88
N HIS A 48 6.31 2.38 13.24
CA HIS A 48 5.98 0.97 13.53
C HIS A 48 6.20 0.07 12.32
N GLU A 49 6.05 0.60 11.11
CA GLU A 49 6.23 -0.15 9.86
C GLU A 49 7.70 -0.44 9.59
N VAL A 50 8.58 0.53 9.82
CA VAL A 50 10.04 0.37 9.70
C VAL A 50 10.56 -0.51 10.83
N ALA A 51 10.09 -0.30 12.06
CA ALA A 51 10.46 -1.11 13.23
C ALA A 51 10.16 -2.60 13.05
N ALA A 52 9.13 -2.92 12.28
CA ALA A 52 8.75 -4.28 11.95
C ALA A 52 9.17 -4.72 10.53
N ASN A 53 10.14 -4.03 9.93
CA ASN A 53 10.73 -4.33 8.62
C ASN A 53 9.70 -4.54 7.50
N ARG A 54 8.59 -3.80 7.51
CA ARG A 54 7.58 -3.85 6.44
C ARG A 54 8.00 -3.02 5.24
N VAL A 55 8.51 -1.81 5.52
CA VAL A 55 8.95 -0.84 4.53
C VAL A 55 10.38 -0.40 4.80
N GLU A 56 11.02 0.12 3.75
CA GLU A 56 12.38 0.64 3.83
C GLU A 56 12.45 1.90 4.70
N GLU A 57 13.59 2.11 5.33
CA GLU A 57 13.86 3.26 6.19
C GLU A 57 13.66 4.63 5.53
N ASP A 58 13.87 4.71 4.22
CA ASP A 58 13.75 5.96 3.47
C ASP A 58 12.28 6.35 3.21
N SER A 59 11.33 5.43 3.41
CA SER A 59 9.90 5.71 3.23
C SER A 59 9.43 6.80 4.21
N ILE A 60 9.96 6.78 5.44
CA ILE A 60 9.59 7.67 6.54
C ILE A 60 10.44 8.95 6.63
N LYS A 61 11.37 9.16 5.71
CA LYS A 61 12.21 10.37 5.68
C LYS A 61 11.76 11.32 4.56
N ILE A 62 11.73 12.61 4.86
CA ILE A 62 11.50 13.66 3.89
C ILE A 62 12.61 14.70 4.03
N ASP A 63 13.48 14.81 3.03
CA ASP A 63 14.54 15.80 2.99
C ASP A 63 13.97 17.23 3.12
N LEU A 64 14.40 17.96 4.16
CA LEU A 64 13.92 19.30 4.44
C LEU A 64 14.35 20.29 3.36
N LYS A 65 15.58 20.22 2.86
CA LYS A 65 16.05 21.12 1.78
C LYS A 65 15.27 20.90 0.50
N LYS A 66 14.94 19.65 0.15
CA LYS A 66 14.11 19.33 -1.02
C LYS A 66 12.72 19.96 -0.91
N VAL A 67 12.11 19.94 0.28
CA VAL A 67 10.79 20.57 0.55
C VAL A 67 10.81 22.07 0.25
N TYR A 68 11.92 22.76 0.57
CA TYR A 68 12.03 24.21 0.41
C TYR A 68 12.80 24.68 -0.83
N SER A 69 13.29 23.78 -1.68
CA SER A 69 14.04 24.10 -2.90
C SER A 69 13.40 25.15 -3.83
N GLY A 70 12.06 25.23 -3.86
CA GLY A 70 11.31 26.23 -4.63
C GLY A 70 11.11 27.59 -3.94
N PHE A 71 11.57 27.76 -2.69
CA PHE A 71 11.39 28.96 -1.88
C PHE A 71 12.73 29.63 -1.58
N ARG A 72 12.98 30.79 -2.21
CA ARG A 72 14.22 31.57 -1.98
C ARG A 72 14.27 32.28 -0.63
N ASN A 73 13.13 32.37 0.07
CA ASN A 73 12.98 33.05 1.35
C ASN A 73 13.02 32.11 2.56
N VAL A 74 13.33 30.83 2.36
CA VAL A 74 13.49 29.84 3.43
C VAL A 74 14.91 29.32 3.42
N ASP A 75 15.55 29.35 4.58
CA ASP A 75 16.81 28.70 4.85
C ASP A 75 16.60 27.50 5.78
N VAL A 76 17.27 26.39 5.50
CA VAL A 76 17.22 25.18 6.32
C VAL A 76 18.58 25.01 6.97
N VAL A 77 18.61 25.17 8.28
CA VAL A 77 19.81 25.13 9.09
C VAL A 77 19.82 23.88 9.94
N LEU A 78 20.95 23.17 9.92
CA LEU A 78 21.15 22.00 10.75
C LEU A 78 21.93 22.39 12.00
N ASP A 79 21.25 22.51 13.12
CA ASP A 79 21.84 22.83 14.42
C ASP A 79 20.98 22.27 15.56
N GLU A 80 21.60 22.02 16.70
CA GLU A 80 20.92 21.59 17.92
C GLU A 80 20.82 22.80 18.87
N ILE A 81 19.58 23.18 19.20
CA ILE A 81 19.33 24.31 20.08
C ILE A 81 19.28 23.83 21.52
N GLY A 82 20.20 24.33 22.34
CA GLY A 82 20.28 24.01 23.77
C GLY A 82 19.53 24.98 24.68
N GLY A 83 19.20 26.18 24.20
CA GLY A 83 18.51 27.18 25.01
C GLY A 83 17.89 28.31 24.19
N ILE A 84 16.87 28.95 24.76
CA ILE A 84 16.17 30.09 24.18
C ILE A 84 16.14 31.20 25.23
N ASP A 85 16.62 32.37 24.84
CA ASP A 85 16.49 33.62 25.59
C ASP A 85 15.35 34.42 24.98
N PHE A 86 14.21 34.46 25.68
CA PHE A 86 13.01 35.12 25.20
C PHE A 86 13.08 36.65 25.33
N ASP A 87 13.84 37.16 26.31
CA ASP A 87 14.00 38.59 26.55
C ASP A 87 14.97 39.21 25.55
N GLY A 88 16.11 38.55 25.33
CA GLY A 88 17.08 38.92 24.30
C GLY A 88 16.68 38.49 22.87
N GLN A 89 15.60 37.71 22.73
CA GLN A 89 15.08 37.20 21.46
C GLN A 89 16.12 36.41 20.65
N THR A 90 16.82 35.48 21.32
CA THR A 90 17.85 34.64 20.69
C THR A 90 17.69 33.16 21.00
N LEU A 91 18.14 32.32 20.07
CA LEU A 91 18.31 30.87 20.24
C LEU A 91 19.79 30.55 20.26
N ARG A 92 20.23 29.79 21.25
CA ARG A 92 21.62 29.33 21.36
C ARG A 92 21.72 27.91 20.80
N GLY A 93 22.34 27.80 19.62
CA GLY A 93 22.71 26.52 19.02
C GLY A 93 24.11 26.09 19.41
N GLU A 94 24.50 24.88 19.00
CA GLU A 94 25.87 24.40 19.12
C GLU A 94 26.81 25.12 18.14
N LYS A 95 26.31 25.50 16.96
CA LYS A 95 27.14 26.14 15.92
C LYS A 95 27.15 27.65 16.03
N GLN A 96 26.00 28.26 16.31
CA GLN A 96 25.88 29.71 16.42
C GLN A 96 24.65 30.15 17.21
N THR A 97 24.58 31.45 17.49
CA THR A 97 23.39 32.09 18.07
C THR A 97 22.53 32.68 16.95
N TYR A 98 21.21 32.56 17.09
CA TYR A 98 20.23 33.03 16.11
C TYR A 98 19.28 34.04 16.75
N SER A 99 19.25 35.27 16.25
CA SER A 99 18.24 36.27 16.66
C SER A 99 16.95 36.12 15.87
N TYR A 100 15.81 36.39 16.51
CA TYR A 100 14.49 36.34 15.86
C TYR A 100 13.64 37.58 16.14
N ASP A 101 12.82 37.96 15.18
CA ASP A 101 11.67 38.84 15.40
C ASP A 101 10.43 38.00 15.77
N TYR A 102 10.30 36.83 15.16
CA TYR A 102 9.23 35.87 15.43
C TYR A 102 9.80 34.47 15.59
N LEU A 103 9.32 33.74 16.60
CA LEU A 103 9.73 32.37 16.86
C LEU A 103 8.52 31.44 16.80
N VAL A 104 8.66 30.31 16.12
CA VAL A 104 7.69 29.20 16.15
C VAL A 104 8.37 27.98 16.76
N ILE A 105 7.89 27.51 17.91
CA ILE A 105 8.42 26.34 18.62
C ILE A 105 7.60 25.11 18.22
N GLY A 106 8.26 24.13 17.59
CA GLY A 106 7.69 22.86 17.14
C GLY A 106 8.67 21.71 17.29
N THR A 107 9.36 21.63 18.43
CA THR A 107 10.39 20.62 18.74
C THR A 107 9.81 19.24 19.06
N GLY A 108 8.49 19.13 19.18
CA GLY A 108 7.78 17.88 19.40
C GLY A 108 7.93 17.37 20.83
N SER A 109 7.67 16.07 20.99
CA SER A 109 7.62 15.38 22.28
C SER A 109 8.69 14.29 22.38
N LYS A 110 8.83 13.70 23.55
CA LYS A 110 9.65 12.51 23.83
C LYS A 110 8.86 11.50 24.66
N PRO A 111 9.28 10.23 24.73
CA PRO A 111 8.68 9.25 25.63
C PRO A 111 8.70 9.72 27.09
N THR A 112 7.63 9.41 27.84
CA THR A 112 7.61 9.56 29.30
C THR A 112 7.40 8.19 29.94
N PHE A 113 8.14 7.93 31.01
CA PHE A 113 8.18 6.63 31.70
C PHE A 113 7.41 6.64 33.03
N PHE A 114 6.78 7.76 33.38
CA PHE A 114 5.99 7.93 34.61
C PHE A 114 6.72 7.56 35.92
N GLY A 115 8.04 7.63 35.93
CA GLY A 115 8.86 7.24 37.08
C GLY A 115 8.90 5.72 37.35
N ILE A 116 8.48 4.89 36.40
CA ILE A 116 8.54 3.43 36.53
C ILE A 116 10.02 2.98 36.50
N PRO A 117 10.51 2.30 37.56
CA PRO A 117 11.89 1.85 37.63
C PRO A 117 12.32 1.01 36.43
N GLY A 118 13.50 1.31 35.89
CA GLY A 118 14.14 0.60 34.79
C GLY A 118 13.50 0.78 33.41
N ALA A 119 12.36 1.46 33.30
CA ALA A 119 11.66 1.63 32.02
C ALA A 119 12.46 2.47 31.02
N ASP A 120 13.13 3.52 31.47
CA ASP A 120 14.00 4.37 30.65
C ASP A 120 15.32 3.68 30.24
N GLN A 121 15.79 2.74 31.07
CA GLN A 121 17.07 2.04 30.89
C GLN A 121 16.95 0.76 30.05
N HIS A 122 15.83 0.05 30.17
CA HIS A 122 15.69 -1.32 29.65
C HIS A 122 14.63 -1.46 28.56
N ALA A 123 13.70 -0.51 28.41
CA ALA A 123 12.72 -0.56 27.34
C ALA A 123 13.23 0.09 26.05
N PHE A 124 12.83 -0.49 24.92
CA PHE A 124 12.89 0.17 23.63
C PHE A 124 11.77 1.20 23.54
N THR A 125 12.02 2.32 22.87
CA THR A 125 11.01 3.32 22.54
C THR A 125 10.67 3.24 21.05
N LEU A 126 9.62 3.96 20.63
CA LEU A 126 9.26 4.11 19.23
C LEU A 126 8.85 5.56 18.97
N TRP A 127 9.78 6.50 19.16
CA TRP A 127 9.51 7.94 19.01
C TRP A 127 10.48 8.67 18.08
N SER A 128 11.39 7.93 17.46
CA SER A 128 12.34 8.47 16.49
C SER A 128 12.61 7.48 15.36
N TYR A 129 13.19 7.98 14.27
CA TYR A 129 13.73 7.12 13.22
C TYR A 129 14.76 6.11 13.78
N ASP A 130 15.66 6.58 14.66
CA ASP A 130 16.72 5.73 15.22
C ASP A 130 16.14 4.62 16.10
N ASP A 131 15.07 4.93 16.85
CA ASP A 131 14.32 3.94 17.61
C ASP A 131 13.75 2.83 16.73
N ALA A 132 13.13 3.19 15.60
CA ALA A 132 12.57 2.22 14.68
C ALA A 132 13.65 1.31 14.08
N VAL A 133 14.79 1.87 13.66
CA VAL A 133 15.91 1.08 13.14
C VAL A 133 16.48 0.16 14.22
N ARG A 134 16.73 0.69 15.42
CA ARG A 134 17.23 -0.07 16.56
C ARG A 134 16.31 -1.24 16.90
N LEU A 135 15.00 -1.02 16.93
CA LEU A 135 14.02 -2.05 17.25
C LEU A 135 13.94 -3.14 16.15
N LYS A 136 14.03 -2.74 14.88
CA LYS A 136 14.12 -3.66 13.74
C LYS A 136 15.34 -4.58 13.87
N GLU A 137 16.52 -4.00 14.09
CA GLU A 137 17.77 -4.74 14.23
C GLU A 137 17.77 -5.65 15.46
N HIS A 138 17.28 -5.14 16.59
CA HIS A 138 17.13 -5.92 17.82
C HIS A 138 16.25 -7.14 17.60
N THR A 139 15.08 -6.98 16.98
CA THR A 139 14.15 -8.07 16.69
C THR A 139 14.81 -9.14 15.81
N LEU A 140 15.51 -8.74 14.75
CA LEU A 140 16.29 -9.66 13.90
C LEU A 140 17.37 -10.40 14.71
N ASN A 141 18.08 -9.68 15.58
CA ASN A 141 19.12 -10.25 16.41
C ASN A 141 18.57 -11.23 17.47
N MET A 142 17.37 -11.01 17.99
CA MET A 142 16.72 -11.95 18.91
C MET A 142 16.46 -13.29 18.22
N PHE A 143 15.96 -13.29 16.98
CA PHE A 143 15.79 -14.52 16.21
C PHE A 143 17.12 -15.20 15.88
N ARG A 144 18.15 -14.43 15.47
CA ARG A 144 19.51 -14.96 15.23
C ARG A 144 20.12 -15.63 16.46
N LYS A 145 19.90 -15.07 17.65
CA LYS A 145 20.40 -15.65 18.91
C LYS A 145 19.56 -16.84 19.34
N ALA A 146 18.23 -16.73 19.25
CA ALA A 146 17.31 -17.78 19.66
C ALA A 146 17.56 -19.12 18.93
N VAL A 147 17.91 -19.09 17.64
CA VAL A 147 18.22 -20.32 16.89
C VAL A 147 19.50 -21.03 17.33
N LEU A 148 20.43 -20.30 17.96
CA LEU A 148 21.69 -20.85 18.49
C LEU A 148 21.59 -21.19 19.98
N GLU A 149 20.54 -20.71 20.65
CA GLU A 149 20.34 -20.89 22.09
C GLU A 149 19.94 -22.33 22.41
N ARG A 150 20.62 -22.91 23.41
CA ARG A 150 20.42 -24.28 23.86
C ARG A 150 19.49 -24.36 25.07
N ASP A 151 19.45 -23.32 25.91
CA ASP A 151 18.54 -23.26 27.04
C ASP A 151 17.12 -22.88 26.55
N PRO A 152 16.13 -23.79 26.68
CA PRO A 152 14.76 -23.52 26.24
C PRO A 152 14.11 -22.32 26.93
N GLN A 153 14.47 -22.03 28.19
CA GLN A 153 13.92 -20.90 28.92
C GLN A 153 14.46 -19.60 28.36
N VAL A 154 15.79 -19.47 28.23
CA VAL A 154 16.42 -18.27 27.64
C VAL A 154 15.95 -18.04 26.21
N ARG A 155 15.83 -19.12 25.42
CA ARG A 155 15.27 -19.06 24.06
C ARG A 155 13.84 -18.50 24.06
N LYS A 156 12.99 -18.94 24.99
CA LYS A 156 11.63 -18.42 25.14
C LYS A 156 11.62 -16.93 25.51
N GLU A 157 12.53 -16.48 26.36
CA GLU A 157 12.66 -15.05 26.70
C GLU A 157 13.04 -14.20 25.48
N MET A 158 13.94 -14.69 24.62
CA MET A 158 14.34 -14.02 23.38
C MET A 158 13.18 -13.91 22.38
N LEU A 159 12.29 -14.92 22.34
CA LEU A 159 11.14 -14.98 21.45
C LEU A 159 9.84 -14.44 22.07
N THR A 160 9.93 -13.85 23.26
CA THR A 160 8.81 -13.16 23.92
C THR A 160 8.96 -11.65 23.74
N PHE A 161 7.93 -10.98 23.23
CA PHE A 161 7.90 -9.55 22.98
C PHE A 161 6.76 -8.90 23.76
N VAL A 162 7.05 -7.83 24.50
CA VAL A 162 6.05 -7.11 25.30
C VAL A 162 5.98 -5.65 24.88
N VAL A 163 4.82 -5.21 24.40
CA VAL A 163 4.52 -3.80 24.15
C VAL A 163 3.73 -3.24 25.33
N VAL A 164 4.29 -2.24 26.01
CA VAL A 164 3.64 -1.52 27.10
C VAL A 164 2.95 -0.28 26.53
N GLY A 165 1.65 -0.16 26.79
CA GLY A 165 0.75 0.82 26.20
C GLY A 165 -0.16 0.18 25.14
N GLY A 166 -1.46 0.15 25.42
CA GLY A 166 -2.55 -0.25 24.54
C GLY A 166 -3.17 0.92 23.76
N GLY A 167 -2.49 2.06 23.69
CA GLY A 167 -2.87 3.21 22.87
C GLY A 167 -2.62 2.98 21.37
N PHE A 168 -2.71 4.05 20.57
CA PHE A 168 -2.53 3.98 19.12
C PHE A 168 -1.20 3.35 18.72
N THR A 169 -0.08 3.95 19.15
CA THR A 169 1.27 3.48 18.80
C THR A 169 1.54 2.05 19.22
N GLY A 170 1.10 1.64 20.41
CA GLY A 170 1.33 0.28 20.90
C GLY A 170 0.54 -0.79 20.13
N VAL A 171 -0.71 -0.50 19.78
CA VAL A 171 -1.54 -1.40 18.97
C VAL A 171 -1.03 -1.52 17.53
N GLU A 172 -0.56 -0.43 16.94
CA GLU A 172 0.09 -0.46 15.63
C GLU A 172 1.38 -1.29 15.66
N MET A 173 2.24 -1.04 16.65
CA MET A 173 3.51 -1.74 16.82
C MET A 173 3.32 -3.25 17.03
N ILE A 174 2.41 -3.66 17.94
CA ILE A 174 2.19 -5.09 18.20
C ILE A 174 1.54 -5.79 17.00
N GLY A 175 0.67 -5.09 16.25
CA GLY A 175 0.09 -5.60 15.01
C GLY A 175 1.14 -5.86 13.94
N GLU A 176 2.08 -4.92 13.74
CA GLU A 176 3.19 -5.09 12.80
C GLU A 176 4.19 -6.17 13.26
N LEU A 177 4.51 -6.22 14.56
CA LEU A 177 5.37 -7.27 15.13
C LEU A 177 4.79 -8.66 14.92
N ALA A 178 3.47 -8.81 15.06
CA ALA A 178 2.82 -10.09 14.86
C ALA A 178 2.96 -10.61 13.42
N GLU A 179 2.98 -9.73 12.41
CA GLU A 179 3.26 -10.14 11.03
C GLU A 179 4.76 -10.35 10.78
N PHE A 180 5.60 -9.50 11.37
CA PHE A 180 7.06 -9.60 11.19
C PHE A 180 7.64 -10.86 11.82
N THR A 181 7.26 -11.18 13.06
CA THR A 181 7.73 -12.40 13.75
C THR A 181 7.30 -13.67 13.01
N GLN A 182 6.09 -13.72 12.42
CA GLN A 182 5.69 -14.83 11.55
C GLN A 182 6.56 -14.99 10.30
N GLN A 183 7.06 -13.89 9.74
CA GLN A 183 8.03 -13.95 8.65
C GLN A 183 9.37 -14.48 9.18
N LEU A 184 9.85 -13.97 10.30
CA LEU A 184 11.11 -14.40 10.91
C LEU A 184 11.09 -15.88 11.31
N CYS A 185 9.97 -16.42 11.79
CA CYS A 185 9.82 -17.86 12.03
C CYS A 185 10.14 -18.70 10.79
N LYS A 186 9.74 -18.23 9.59
CA LYS A 186 10.04 -18.93 8.33
C LYS A 186 11.49 -18.77 7.91
N GLU A 187 12.05 -17.58 8.09
CA GLU A 187 13.43 -17.25 7.71
C GLU A 187 14.46 -17.97 8.60
N PHE A 188 14.16 -18.08 9.89
CA PHE A 188 15.04 -18.67 10.90
C PHE A 188 14.64 -20.10 11.32
N TYR A 189 13.63 -20.70 10.67
CA TYR A 189 13.12 -22.04 10.97
C TYR A 189 12.71 -22.23 12.45
N VAL A 190 12.14 -21.19 13.06
CA VAL A 190 11.59 -21.21 14.43
C VAL A 190 10.12 -21.61 14.37
N ASP A 191 9.67 -22.46 15.29
CA ASP A 191 8.24 -22.81 15.35
C ASP A 191 7.44 -21.57 15.79
N PRO A 192 6.40 -21.15 15.03
CA PRO A 192 5.56 -20.00 15.40
C PRO A 192 4.94 -20.09 16.81
N SER A 193 4.78 -21.28 17.37
CA SER A 193 4.27 -21.48 18.74
C SER A 193 5.27 -21.10 19.84
N GLU A 194 6.56 -20.97 19.51
CA GLU A 194 7.59 -20.49 20.46
C GLU A 194 7.53 -18.97 20.66
N VAL A 195 6.97 -18.23 19.70
CA VAL A 195 6.89 -16.78 19.76
C VAL A 195 5.69 -16.36 20.60
N THR A 196 5.94 -15.53 21.61
CA THR A 196 4.89 -14.99 22.48
C THR A 196 4.82 -13.47 22.35
N LEU A 197 3.63 -12.94 22.13
CA LEU A 197 3.39 -11.51 21.93
C LEU A 197 2.43 -10.99 23.00
N HIS A 198 2.82 -9.93 23.70
CA HIS A 198 1.99 -9.27 24.70
C HIS A 198 1.79 -7.80 24.37
N VAL A 199 0.57 -7.31 24.57
CA VAL A 199 0.28 -5.88 24.75
C VAL A 199 -0.28 -5.68 26.15
N ALA A 200 0.35 -4.80 26.93
CA ALA A 200 0.01 -4.56 28.33
C ALA A 200 -0.37 -3.09 28.56
N ASP A 201 -1.47 -2.83 29.26
CA ASP A 201 -1.90 -1.48 29.64
C ASP A 201 -2.50 -1.48 31.06
N MET A 202 -2.35 -0.36 31.76
CA MET A 202 -2.99 -0.13 33.06
C MET A 202 -4.48 0.20 32.93
N VAL A 203 -4.93 0.70 31.78
CA VAL A 203 -6.33 1.01 31.50
C VAL A 203 -7.06 -0.27 31.09
N ASP A 204 -8.36 -0.35 31.37
CA ASP A 204 -9.19 -1.56 31.18
C ASP A 204 -9.28 -2.04 29.73
N LYS A 205 -9.01 -1.18 28.75
CA LYS A 205 -9.19 -1.47 27.31
C LYS A 205 -8.06 -0.88 26.48
N ILE A 206 -7.73 -1.57 25.38
CA ILE A 206 -6.92 -0.99 24.31
C ILE A 206 -7.73 0.07 23.55
N LEU A 207 -7.03 1.03 22.95
CA LEU A 207 -7.59 2.11 22.16
C LEU A 207 -8.78 2.81 22.87
N PRO A 208 -8.64 3.23 24.14
CA PRO A 208 -9.76 3.71 24.95
C PRO A 208 -10.45 4.97 24.40
N ILE A 209 -9.80 5.66 23.46
CA ILE A 209 -10.33 6.85 22.76
C ILE A 209 -11.34 6.44 21.66
N LEU A 210 -11.31 5.20 21.17
CA LEU A 210 -12.21 4.75 20.11
C LEU A 210 -13.57 4.29 20.66
N PRO A 211 -14.63 4.35 19.85
CA PRO A 211 -15.91 3.73 20.19
C PRO A 211 -15.80 2.22 20.44
N GLU A 212 -16.54 1.73 21.43
CA GLU A 212 -16.58 0.33 21.87
C GLU A 212 -16.68 -0.71 20.72
N PRO A 213 -17.52 -0.54 19.68
CA PRO A 213 -17.57 -1.51 18.58
C PRO A 213 -16.25 -1.64 17.79
N LEU A 214 -15.45 -0.57 17.71
CA LEU A 214 -14.13 -0.60 17.06
C LEU A 214 -13.09 -1.24 17.96
N ILE A 215 -13.13 -0.99 19.27
CA ILE A 215 -12.26 -1.63 20.26
C ILE A 215 -12.40 -3.16 20.17
N ARG A 216 -13.64 -3.68 20.20
CA ARG A 216 -13.90 -5.13 20.08
C ARG A 216 -13.36 -5.73 18.78
N LYS A 217 -13.44 -5.00 17.67
CA LYS A 217 -12.88 -5.44 16.38
C LYS A 217 -11.35 -5.48 16.42
N ALA A 218 -10.71 -4.49 17.04
CA ALA A 218 -9.27 -4.46 17.23
C ALA A 218 -8.79 -5.62 18.11
N GLU A 219 -9.43 -5.87 19.25
CA GLU A 219 -9.13 -6.99 20.15
C GLU A 219 -9.29 -8.34 19.44
N LYS A 220 -10.40 -8.53 18.72
CA LYS A 220 -10.63 -9.76 17.94
C LYS A 220 -9.54 -9.98 16.90
N ARG A 221 -9.06 -8.91 16.24
CA ARG A 221 -7.97 -8.98 15.26
C ARG A 221 -6.66 -9.38 15.94
N LEU A 222 -6.28 -8.72 17.04
CA LEU A 222 -5.06 -9.02 17.79
C LEU A 222 -5.05 -10.46 18.34
N ARG A 223 -6.17 -10.92 18.92
CA ARG A 223 -6.30 -12.32 19.38
C ARG A 223 -6.17 -13.33 18.24
N LYS A 224 -6.73 -13.02 17.06
CA LYS A 224 -6.54 -13.85 15.85
C LYS A 224 -5.07 -13.90 15.38
N MET A 225 -4.27 -12.91 15.77
CA MET A 225 -2.83 -12.86 15.51
C MET A 225 -2.00 -13.44 16.67
N ASN A 226 -2.63 -14.14 17.62
CA ASN A 226 -2.02 -14.74 18.81
C ASN A 226 -1.34 -13.72 19.75
N VAL A 227 -1.87 -12.50 19.80
CA VAL A 227 -1.43 -11.48 20.76
C VAL A 227 -2.21 -11.61 22.07
N ASN A 228 -1.47 -11.71 23.17
CA ASN A 228 -2.00 -11.70 24.53
C ASN A 228 -2.26 -10.25 24.98
N ILE A 229 -3.51 -9.92 25.24
CA ILE A 229 -3.93 -8.59 25.68
C ILE A 229 -4.07 -8.60 27.21
N ILE A 230 -3.26 -7.80 27.90
CA ILE A 230 -3.24 -7.66 29.36
C ILE A 230 -3.62 -6.21 29.70
N THR A 231 -4.91 -5.96 29.95
CA THR A 231 -5.41 -4.63 30.31
C THR A 231 -5.78 -4.56 31.80
N GLY A 232 -6.05 -3.36 32.31
CA GLY A 232 -6.40 -3.14 33.72
C GLY A 232 -5.29 -3.50 34.71
N SER A 233 -4.04 -3.61 34.24
CA SER A 233 -2.92 -4.14 35.03
C SER A 233 -1.77 -3.14 35.07
N LYS A 234 -1.40 -2.68 36.27
CA LYS A 234 -0.32 -1.71 36.45
C LYS A 234 1.03 -2.30 36.04
N ILE A 235 1.83 -1.49 35.36
CA ILE A 235 3.23 -1.79 35.08
C ILE A 235 4.05 -1.17 36.20
N THR A 236 4.79 -1.99 36.95
CA THR A 236 5.48 -1.54 38.17
C THR A 236 6.99 -1.45 38.02
N GLU A 237 7.58 -2.23 37.12
CA GLU A 237 9.03 -2.27 36.91
C GLU A 237 9.34 -2.85 35.53
N VAL A 238 10.38 -2.34 34.87
CA VAL A 238 10.98 -2.96 33.68
C VAL A 238 12.40 -3.39 34.04
N LYS A 239 12.73 -4.65 33.75
CA LYS A 239 14.02 -5.28 34.06
C LYS A 239 14.76 -5.58 32.74
N PRO A 240 16.08 -5.85 32.77
CA PRO A 240 16.82 -6.27 31.57
C PRO A 240 16.29 -7.55 30.90
N ASP A 241 15.59 -8.38 31.66
CA ASP A 241 15.07 -9.69 31.27
C ASP A 241 13.53 -9.78 31.38
N GLY A 242 12.81 -8.67 31.50
CA GLY A 242 11.35 -8.71 31.49
C GLY A 242 10.66 -7.45 32.00
N VAL A 243 9.37 -7.61 32.31
CA VAL A 243 8.51 -6.53 32.85
C VAL A 243 7.53 -7.10 33.86
N THR A 244 7.30 -6.37 34.94
CA THR A 244 6.32 -6.73 35.97
C THR A 244 4.99 -6.05 35.67
N VAL A 245 3.96 -6.86 35.43
CA VAL A 245 2.61 -6.42 35.07
C VAL A 245 1.61 -7.04 36.04
N GLY A 246 0.84 -6.22 36.77
CA GLY A 246 -0.16 -6.69 37.72
C GLY A 246 0.40 -7.58 38.84
N GLY A 247 1.68 -7.40 39.20
CA GLY A 247 2.39 -8.24 40.17
C GLY A 247 2.96 -9.55 39.62
N SER A 248 2.80 -9.82 38.32
CA SER A 248 3.40 -10.99 37.64
C SER A 248 4.56 -10.57 36.74
N ASP A 249 5.66 -11.32 36.78
CA ASP A 249 6.83 -11.08 35.93
C ASP A 249 6.67 -11.79 34.58
N ILE A 250 6.71 -11.02 33.50
CA ILE A 250 6.78 -11.52 32.13
C ILE A 250 8.24 -11.46 31.68
N LYS A 251 8.87 -12.64 31.54
CA LYS A 251 10.25 -12.74 31.08
C LYS A 251 10.34 -12.48 29.58
N SER A 252 11.16 -11.51 29.20
CA SER A 252 11.31 -11.04 27.82
C SER A 252 12.61 -10.27 27.64
N ARG A 253 13.31 -10.50 26.53
CA ARG A 253 14.46 -9.68 26.12
C ARG A 253 14.06 -8.47 25.26
N THR A 254 12.77 -8.24 25.07
CA THR A 254 12.24 -7.17 24.22
C THR A 254 10.99 -6.54 24.85
N VAL A 255 11.19 -5.48 25.62
CA VAL A 255 10.11 -4.63 26.15
C VAL A 255 10.08 -3.33 25.37
N ILE A 256 8.93 -2.96 24.81
CA ILE A 256 8.75 -1.76 23.98
C ILE A 256 7.76 -0.83 24.69
N TRP A 257 8.19 0.39 25.00
CA TRP A 257 7.43 1.39 25.72
C TRP A 257 6.72 2.37 24.79
N THR A 258 5.39 2.43 24.89
CA THR A 258 4.51 3.29 24.07
C THR A 258 3.41 3.97 24.91
N ALA A 259 3.50 3.91 26.24
CA ALA A 259 2.40 4.29 27.14
C ALA A 259 2.24 5.81 27.35
N GLY A 260 3.16 6.64 26.85
CA GLY A 260 2.99 8.08 26.94
C GLY A 260 4.15 8.90 26.41
N VAL A 261 3.87 10.19 26.24
CA VAL A 261 4.83 11.20 25.81
C VAL A 261 4.70 12.48 26.63
N GLU A 262 5.77 13.25 26.67
CA GLU A 262 5.89 14.57 27.29
C GLU A 262 6.65 15.53 26.36
N GLY A 263 6.68 16.83 26.67
CA GLY A 263 7.47 17.79 25.88
C GLY A 263 8.96 17.40 25.79
N SER A 264 9.58 17.77 24.67
CA SER A 264 11.03 17.56 24.44
C SER A 264 11.89 18.21 25.54
N ASP A 265 13.14 17.76 25.66
CA ASP A 265 14.08 18.30 26.66
C ASP A 265 14.26 19.81 26.53
N VAL A 266 14.38 20.30 25.29
CA VAL A 266 14.50 21.73 25.00
C VAL A 266 13.31 22.51 25.54
N VAL A 267 12.09 21.97 25.46
CA VAL A 267 10.90 22.62 26.04
C VAL A 267 10.93 22.53 27.55
N GLY A 268 11.30 21.38 28.10
CA GLY A 268 11.40 21.18 29.55
C GLY A 268 12.33 22.18 30.26
N SER A 269 13.33 22.71 29.56
CA SER A 269 14.27 23.71 30.09
C SER A 269 13.89 25.17 29.82
N MET A 270 12.80 25.45 29.10
CA MET A 270 12.38 26.83 28.79
C MET A 270 11.74 27.51 30.00
N ASP A 271 12.08 28.78 30.21
CA ASP A 271 11.47 29.65 31.21
C ASP A 271 10.14 30.24 30.72
N VAL A 272 9.17 29.35 30.48
CA VAL A 272 7.78 29.70 30.12
C VAL A 272 6.82 28.83 30.90
N GLU A 273 5.58 29.29 31.07
CA GLU A 273 4.57 28.50 31.78
C GLU A 273 4.27 27.19 31.02
N GLN A 274 4.50 26.06 31.70
CA GLN A 274 4.28 24.72 31.17
C GLN A 274 3.20 23.97 31.95
N LYS A 275 2.34 23.24 31.23
CA LYS A 275 1.27 22.41 31.79
C LYS A 275 1.20 21.06 31.07
N GLY A 276 0.46 20.11 31.65
CA GLY A 276 0.10 18.85 30.97
C GLY A 276 1.28 18.01 30.47
N ARG A 277 2.31 17.81 31.30
CA ARG A 277 3.56 17.09 30.98
C ARG A 277 4.48 17.86 30.01
N LYS A 278 4.96 19.03 30.48
CA LYS A 278 5.95 19.87 29.77
C LYS A 278 5.45 20.39 28.41
N ARG A 279 4.18 20.77 28.31
CA ARG A 279 3.62 21.47 27.14
C ARG A 279 3.50 22.95 27.47
N ILE A 280 3.75 23.83 26.50
CA ILE A 280 3.78 25.28 26.70
C ILE A 280 2.35 25.83 26.69
N LEU A 281 1.97 26.59 27.71
CA LEU A 281 0.67 27.27 27.74
C LEU A 281 0.58 28.30 26.62
N THR A 282 -0.48 28.22 25.81
CA THR A 282 -0.74 29.21 24.76
C THR A 282 -2.11 29.87 24.89
N ASN A 283 -2.23 31.08 24.36
CA ASN A 283 -3.51 31.75 24.16
C ASN A 283 -4.29 31.17 22.94
N ASP A 284 -5.43 31.78 22.62
CA ASP A 284 -6.27 31.40 21.48
C ASP A 284 -5.63 31.70 20.11
N LYS A 285 -4.52 32.45 20.06
CA LYS A 285 -3.74 32.71 18.83
C LYS A 285 -2.55 31.77 18.69
N LEU A 286 -2.38 30.83 19.63
CA LEU A 286 -1.23 29.93 19.76
C LEU A 286 0.08 30.64 20.12
N GLN A 287 -0.01 31.82 20.74
CA GLN A 287 1.13 32.55 21.27
C GLN A 287 1.39 32.18 22.73
N VAL A 288 2.64 32.27 23.14
CA VAL A 288 3.02 32.24 24.57
C VAL A 288 2.53 33.55 25.20
N PRO A 289 1.69 33.53 26.26
CA PRO A 289 1.10 34.76 26.81
C PRO A 289 2.13 35.83 27.23
N ALA A 290 3.27 35.41 27.77
CA ALA A 290 4.36 36.30 28.17
C ALA A 290 5.16 36.87 26.98
N HIS A 291 5.14 36.19 25.82
CA HIS A 291 5.93 36.56 24.64
C HIS A 291 5.07 36.51 23.37
N PRO A 292 4.36 37.59 23.02
CA PRO A 292 3.40 37.61 21.90
C PRO A 292 4.00 37.29 20.52
N ASN A 293 5.31 37.49 20.34
CA ASN A 293 6.01 37.14 19.11
C ASN A 293 6.47 35.66 19.04
N VAL A 294 6.19 34.87 20.08
CA VAL A 294 6.51 33.44 20.16
C VAL A 294 5.24 32.61 20.02
N TYR A 295 5.24 31.73 19.02
CA TYR A 295 4.15 30.82 18.70
C TYR A 295 4.55 29.38 18.97
N VAL A 296 3.58 28.51 19.28
CA VAL A 296 3.83 27.09 19.55
C VAL A 296 2.99 26.23 18.61
N VAL A 297 3.56 25.17 18.07
CA VAL A 297 2.91 24.26 17.11
C VAL A 297 3.06 22.79 17.51
N GLY A 298 2.08 21.96 17.14
CA GLY A 298 2.13 20.51 17.33
C GLY A 298 2.04 20.09 18.79
N ASP A 299 2.81 19.08 19.17
CA ASP A 299 2.75 18.44 20.49
C ASP A 299 3.13 19.35 21.66
N ASN A 300 3.79 20.48 21.38
CA ASN A 300 4.20 21.44 22.40
C ASN A 300 3.06 22.35 22.87
N ILE A 301 1.96 22.46 22.11
CA ILE A 301 0.83 23.33 22.47
C ILE A 301 0.15 22.77 23.72
N PHE A 302 -0.09 23.60 24.74
CA PHE A 302 -1.12 23.39 25.77
C PHE A 302 -2.18 24.48 25.63
N TYR A 303 -3.32 24.11 25.06
CA TYR A 303 -4.46 25.00 24.86
C TYR A 303 -5.75 24.23 25.04
N ILE A 304 -6.70 24.80 25.78
CA ILE A 304 -8.05 24.26 25.96
C ILE A 304 -8.99 25.15 25.14
N PRO A 305 -9.52 24.64 24.01
CA PRO A 305 -10.50 25.40 23.22
C PRO A 305 -11.74 25.73 24.04
N GLU A 306 -12.39 26.85 23.71
CA GLU A 306 -13.65 27.26 24.32
C GLU A 306 -14.70 26.14 24.18
N GLY A 307 -15.33 25.76 25.31
CA GLY A 307 -16.30 24.67 25.36
C GLY A 307 -15.70 23.25 25.44
N ALA A 308 -14.37 23.09 25.45
CA ALA A 308 -13.72 21.80 25.65
C ALA A 308 -13.33 21.58 27.13
N ALA A 309 -13.37 20.32 27.58
CA ALA A 309 -12.98 19.93 28.93
C ALA A 309 -11.47 19.58 29.07
N ALA A 310 -10.79 19.40 27.95
CA ALA A 310 -9.41 18.91 27.89
C ALA A 310 -8.60 19.70 26.87
N PRO A 311 -7.26 19.76 27.02
CA PRO A 311 -6.42 20.42 26.05
C PRO A 311 -6.42 19.66 24.72
N VAL A 312 -6.07 20.38 23.64
CA VAL A 312 -5.91 19.77 22.32
C VAL A 312 -4.98 18.56 22.36
N PRO A 313 -5.25 17.49 21.59
CA PRO A 313 -4.45 16.28 21.65
C PRO A 313 -3.09 16.43 20.95
N GLN A 314 -2.13 15.61 21.37
CA GLN A 314 -0.81 15.48 20.75
C GLN A 314 -0.95 14.56 19.52
N MET A 315 -1.37 15.15 18.40
CA MET A 315 -1.64 14.47 17.13
C MET A 315 -1.08 15.27 15.96
N VAL A 316 -0.75 14.57 14.87
CA VAL A 316 -0.37 15.19 13.60
C VAL A 316 -1.40 16.19 13.13
N GLU A 317 -2.69 15.82 13.18
CA GLU A 317 -3.77 16.70 12.75
C GLU A 317 -3.81 18.02 13.53
N ASN A 318 -3.50 18.01 14.83
CA ASN A 318 -3.38 19.24 15.63
C ASN A 318 -2.27 20.15 15.09
N ALA A 319 -1.13 19.56 14.71
CA ALA A 319 -0.04 20.30 14.08
C ALA A 319 -0.44 20.89 12.71
N GLU A 320 -1.21 20.13 11.92
CA GLU A 320 -1.70 20.56 10.60
C GLU A 320 -2.72 21.71 10.68
N LEU A 321 -3.59 21.68 11.68
CA LEU A 321 -4.59 22.72 11.93
C LEU A 321 -3.98 23.99 12.54
N ALA A 322 -2.98 23.86 13.41
CA ALA A 322 -2.29 24.98 14.02
C ALA A 322 -1.42 25.78 13.03
N ALA A 323 -0.66 25.09 12.17
CA ALA A 323 0.26 25.71 11.21
C ALA A 323 -0.34 26.84 10.34
N PRO A 324 -1.52 26.70 9.69
CA PRO A 324 -2.12 27.77 8.90
C PRO A 324 -2.59 28.97 9.74
N VAL A 325 -2.95 28.76 11.01
CA VAL A 325 -3.36 29.84 11.92
C VAL A 325 -2.14 30.65 12.33
N ILE A 326 -1.06 30.00 12.75
CA ILE A 326 0.21 30.65 13.09
C ILE A 326 0.75 31.45 11.91
N ALA A 327 0.84 30.80 10.72
CA ALA A 327 1.30 31.48 9.51
C ALA A 327 0.38 32.63 9.07
N HIS A 328 -0.89 32.62 9.46
CA HIS A 328 -1.79 33.75 9.23
C HIS A 328 -1.55 34.87 10.23
N ASN A 329 -1.43 34.56 11.50
CA ASN A 329 -1.29 35.54 12.57
C ASN A 329 0.03 36.30 12.44
N ILE A 330 1.15 35.63 12.16
CA ILE A 330 2.44 36.29 11.90
C ILE A 330 2.33 37.28 10.72
N VAL A 331 1.70 36.86 9.62
CA VAL A 331 1.52 37.73 8.43
C VAL A 331 0.56 38.89 8.72
N ALA A 332 -0.49 38.63 9.49
CA ALA A 332 -1.47 39.64 9.89
C ALA A 332 -0.80 40.70 10.77
N GLU A 333 0.00 40.28 11.74
CA GLU A 333 0.76 41.16 12.62
C GLU A 333 1.77 42.01 11.85
N LEU A 334 2.56 41.40 10.94
CA LEU A 334 3.45 42.11 10.03
C LEU A 334 2.74 43.15 9.15
N SER A 335 1.44 42.99 8.91
CA SER A 335 0.63 43.87 8.06
C SER A 335 -0.37 44.74 8.85
N ASN A 336 -0.30 44.76 10.18
CA ASN A 336 -1.28 45.41 11.07
C ASN A 336 -2.75 45.03 10.77
N LYS A 337 -2.99 43.74 10.53
CA LYS A 337 -4.31 43.14 10.25
C LYS A 337 -4.79 42.28 11.43
N PRO A 338 -6.11 42.03 11.57
CA PRO A 338 -6.64 41.24 12.67
C PRO A 338 -6.20 39.77 12.62
N MET A 339 -5.85 39.22 13.79
CA MET A 339 -5.43 37.82 13.98
C MET A 339 -6.62 36.87 14.16
N LYS A 340 -6.46 35.62 13.73
CA LYS A 340 -7.46 34.54 13.86
C LYS A 340 -7.26 33.72 15.12
N SER A 341 -8.37 33.39 15.78
CA SER A 341 -8.39 32.44 16.90
C SER A 341 -8.31 30.99 16.39
N TYR A 342 -7.66 30.15 17.18
CA TYR A 342 -7.49 28.72 16.95
C TYR A 342 -8.70 27.98 17.49
N LYS A 343 -9.54 27.52 16.56
CA LYS A 343 -10.74 26.72 16.84
C LYS A 343 -10.65 25.41 16.04
N PRO A 344 -9.86 24.42 16.53
CA PRO A 344 -9.61 23.21 15.78
C PRO A 344 -10.83 22.31 15.72
N THR A 345 -11.00 21.67 14.58
CA THR A 345 -12.00 20.64 14.33
C THR A 345 -11.29 19.39 13.86
N PHE A 346 -11.28 18.35 14.71
CA PHE A 346 -10.62 17.08 14.40
C PHE A 346 -11.53 16.17 13.60
N HIS A 347 -10.99 15.55 12.55
CA HIS A 347 -11.73 14.67 11.63
C HIS A 347 -11.75 13.21 12.07
N GLY A 348 -11.22 12.93 13.27
CA GLY A 348 -11.22 11.60 13.87
C GLY A 348 -9.86 10.93 13.77
N THR A 349 -9.82 9.62 14.04
CA THR A 349 -8.57 8.86 14.14
C THR A 349 -8.72 7.49 13.51
N MET A 350 -7.58 6.91 13.13
CA MET A 350 -7.52 5.54 12.67
C MET A 350 -6.27 4.85 13.17
N VAL A 351 -6.33 3.52 13.21
CA VAL A 351 -5.28 2.66 13.77
C VAL A 351 -5.13 1.47 12.85
N CYS A 352 -3.91 1.19 12.40
CA CYS A 352 -3.63 -0.05 11.69
C CYS A 352 -3.25 -1.18 12.68
N ILE A 353 -3.48 -2.42 12.27
CA ILE A 353 -3.18 -3.63 13.04
C ILE A 353 -2.54 -4.62 12.06
N GLY A 354 -1.23 -4.43 11.90
CA GLY A 354 -0.46 -5.01 10.81
C GLY A 354 -0.85 -4.39 9.46
N SER A 355 -0.39 -5.00 8.38
CA SER A 355 -0.50 -4.42 7.05
C SER A 355 -1.90 -4.41 6.44
N ARG A 356 -2.81 -5.30 6.89
CA ARG A 356 -4.07 -5.61 6.17
C ARG A 356 -5.36 -5.27 6.91
N TYR A 357 -5.26 -4.78 8.14
CA TYR A 357 -6.45 -4.51 8.95
C TYR A 357 -6.26 -3.22 9.72
N GLY A 358 -7.33 -2.44 9.85
CA GLY A 358 -7.35 -1.28 10.71
C GLY A 358 -8.75 -1.00 11.24
N VAL A 359 -8.84 -0.06 12.17
CA VAL A 359 -10.09 0.51 12.66
C VAL A 359 -10.02 2.02 12.53
N ALA A 360 -11.09 2.65 12.07
CA ALA A 360 -11.14 4.09 11.88
C ALA A 360 -12.47 4.64 12.37
N ASN A 361 -12.41 5.73 13.13
CA ASN A 361 -13.55 6.56 13.47
C ASN A 361 -13.28 7.94 12.89
N VAL A 362 -13.76 8.18 11.67
CA VAL A 362 -13.43 9.36 10.87
C VAL A 362 -14.67 10.04 10.32
N GLY A 363 -14.64 11.35 10.17
CA GLY A 363 -15.77 12.12 9.66
C GLY A 363 -15.67 13.59 10.01
N VAL A 364 -16.82 14.25 10.09
CA VAL A 364 -16.93 15.65 10.52
C VAL A 364 -17.63 15.71 11.87
N PRO A 365 -17.52 16.81 12.63
CA PRO A 365 -18.27 16.97 13.87
C PRO A 365 -19.76 16.67 13.66
N GLY A 366 -20.30 15.83 14.54
CA GLY A 366 -21.69 15.35 14.46
C GLY A 366 -21.92 14.13 13.56
N HIS A 367 -21.01 13.78 12.65
CA HIS A 367 -21.16 12.67 11.71
C HIS A 367 -19.86 11.88 11.56
N MET A 368 -19.62 10.95 12.49
CA MET A 368 -18.45 10.05 12.49
C MET A 368 -18.80 8.68 11.92
N PHE A 369 -18.03 8.23 10.94
CA PHE A 369 -18.14 6.90 10.33
C PHE A 369 -17.19 5.92 11.00
N ARG A 370 -17.72 4.74 11.34
CA ARG A 370 -16.97 3.66 11.99
C ARG A 370 -16.59 2.61 10.94
N LEU A 371 -15.35 2.62 10.50
CA LEU A 371 -14.83 1.72 9.47
C LEU A 371 -13.88 0.69 10.10
N SER A 372 -13.77 -0.47 9.45
CA SER A 372 -12.87 -1.54 9.90
C SER A 372 -12.41 -2.42 8.75
N GLY A 373 -11.21 -2.99 8.84
CA GLY A 373 -10.63 -3.82 7.78
C GLY A 373 -10.19 -2.98 6.59
N PHE A 374 -10.50 -3.45 5.38
CA PHE A 374 -10.04 -2.82 4.13
C PHE A 374 -10.44 -1.34 3.98
N PRO A 375 -11.70 -0.90 4.23
CA PRO A 375 -12.05 0.52 4.15
C PRO A 375 -11.26 1.41 5.13
N ALA A 376 -10.93 0.91 6.32
CA ALA A 376 -10.10 1.65 7.28
C ALA A 376 -8.65 1.77 6.80
N MET A 377 -8.09 0.73 6.16
CA MET A 377 -6.77 0.81 5.54
C MET A 377 -6.73 1.79 4.37
N LEU A 378 -7.81 1.88 3.58
CA LEU A 378 -7.91 2.87 2.51
C LEU A 378 -7.86 4.30 3.08
N VAL A 379 -8.56 4.53 4.20
CA VAL A 379 -8.50 5.81 4.92
C VAL A 379 -7.06 6.11 5.39
N LYS A 380 -6.30 5.13 5.88
CA LYS A 380 -4.88 5.28 6.26
C LYS A 380 -4.08 5.89 5.13
N HIS A 381 -4.11 5.20 4.00
CA HIS A 381 -3.27 5.57 2.88
C HIS A 381 -3.75 6.90 2.28
N LEU A 382 -5.05 7.19 2.28
CA LEU A 382 -5.58 8.48 1.84
C LEU A 382 -5.10 9.64 2.72
N ILE A 383 -5.20 9.52 4.05
CA ILE A 383 -4.73 10.53 5.00
C ILE A 383 -3.23 10.80 4.79
N ASN A 384 -2.42 9.74 4.70
CA ASN A 384 -0.99 9.86 4.45
C ASN A 384 -0.69 10.52 3.10
N MET A 385 -1.38 10.14 2.03
CA MET A 385 -1.22 10.76 0.71
C MET A 385 -1.60 12.25 0.72
N LEU A 386 -2.67 12.63 1.43
CA LEU A 386 -3.07 14.03 1.59
C LEU A 386 -1.98 14.85 2.30
N TYR A 387 -1.45 14.32 3.41
CA TYR A 387 -0.33 14.95 4.12
C TYR A 387 0.90 15.10 3.22
N LEU A 388 1.31 14.03 2.55
CA LEU A 388 2.47 14.03 1.67
C LEU A 388 2.30 14.97 0.47
N PHE A 389 1.09 15.07 -0.08
CA PHE A 389 0.76 16.02 -1.13
C PHE A 389 0.89 17.47 -0.61
N GLN A 390 0.41 17.74 0.61
CA GLN A 390 0.55 19.06 1.24
C GLN A 390 2.02 19.45 1.45
N VAL A 391 2.89 18.51 1.82
CA VAL A 391 4.31 18.76 2.15
C VAL A 391 5.23 18.72 0.93
N CYS A 392 5.13 17.71 0.06
CA CYS A 392 6.07 17.50 -1.07
C CYS A 392 5.38 17.42 -2.44
N GLY A 393 4.05 17.53 -2.51
CA GLY A 393 3.31 17.39 -3.76
C GLY A 393 3.32 15.96 -4.31
N PHE A 394 3.09 15.84 -5.62
CA PHE A 394 2.89 14.54 -6.28
C PHE A 394 4.08 13.58 -6.19
N ASN A 395 5.32 14.09 -6.22
CA ASN A 395 6.52 13.25 -6.22
C ASN A 395 6.56 12.31 -5.00
N LYS A 396 6.31 12.82 -3.78
CA LYS A 396 6.36 11.99 -2.58
C LYS A 396 5.14 11.06 -2.47
N VAL A 397 3.98 11.46 -2.98
CA VAL A 397 2.81 10.56 -3.11
C VAL A 397 3.13 9.38 -4.02
N TYR A 398 3.78 9.62 -5.16
CA TYR A 398 4.21 8.55 -6.05
C TYR A 398 5.20 7.58 -5.38
N HIS A 399 6.22 8.11 -4.68
CA HIS A 399 7.15 7.26 -3.92
C HIS A 399 6.44 6.48 -2.81
N TYR A 400 5.49 7.10 -2.10
CA TYR A 400 4.68 6.40 -1.11
C TYR A 400 3.86 5.25 -1.72
N LEU A 401 3.23 5.45 -2.88
CA LEU A 401 2.54 4.38 -3.60
C LEU A 401 3.50 3.24 -3.96
N LEU A 402 4.71 3.56 -4.45
CA LEU A 402 5.72 2.55 -4.71
C LEU A 402 6.07 1.74 -3.45
N HIS A 403 6.30 2.39 -2.32
CA HIS A 403 6.73 1.71 -1.10
C HIS A 403 5.61 0.96 -0.36
N GLU A 404 4.38 1.48 -0.33
CA GLU A 404 3.24 0.90 0.42
C GLU A 404 2.37 -0.05 -0.40
N PHE A 405 2.36 0.07 -1.73
CA PHE A 405 1.48 -0.69 -2.61
C PHE A 405 2.28 -1.68 -3.46
N PHE A 406 3.31 -1.19 -4.16
CA PHE A 406 3.93 -1.95 -5.25
C PHE A 406 5.19 -2.72 -4.86
N HIS A 407 5.99 -2.22 -3.93
CA HIS A 407 7.30 -2.79 -3.55
C HIS A 407 7.32 -3.40 -2.14
N VAL A 408 6.16 -3.54 -1.48
CA VAL A 408 6.11 -4.17 -0.15
C VAL A 408 6.47 -5.64 -0.23
N ARG A 409 7.40 -6.09 0.61
CA ARG A 409 7.86 -7.48 0.61
C ARG A 409 6.87 -8.41 1.34
N ASN A 410 7.00 -9.71 1.10
CA ASN A 410 6.33 -10.77 1.89
C ASN A 410 4.79 -10.70 1.94
N ASN A 411 4.16 -10.15 0.89
CA ASN A 411 2.71 -9.95 0.80
C ASN A 411 2.16 -9.07 1.94
N ARG A 412 2.95 -8.16 2.50
CA ARG A 412 2.51 -7.26 3.59
C ARG A 412 1.98 -5.92 3.08
N SER A 413 1.42 -5.86 1.88
CA SER A 413 0.61 -4.70 1.48
C SER A 413 -0.82 -4.85 2.01
N PHE A 414 -1.60 -3.77 2.03
CA PHE A 414 -3.00 -3.76 2.46
C PHE A 414 -3.93 -4.66 1.62
N VAL A 415 -3.53 -4.98 0.37
CA VAL A 415 -4.18 -5.99 -0.49
C VAL A 415 -3.39 -7.30 -0.58
N GLY A 416 -2.44 -7.53 0.31
CA GLY A 416 -1.56 -8.69 0.27
C GLY A 416 -0.53 -8.63 -0.87
N GLY A 417 -0.39 -9.71 -1.62
CA GLY A 417 0.62 -9.84 -2.69
C GLY A 417 0.15 -9.38 -4.07
N HIS A 418 -1.08 -8.89 -4.21
CA HIS A 418 -1.66 -8.59 -5.52
C HIS A 418 -0.97 -7.43 -6.25
N PHE A 419 -0.52 -6.41 -5.52
CA PHE A 419 0.26 -5.29 -6.07
C PHE A 419 1.78 -5.43 -5.87
N ALA A 420 2.20 -6.26 -4.93
CA ALA A 420 3.59 -6.41 -4.47
C ALA A 420 4.51 -7.18 -5.45
N LYS A 421 4.25 -7.13 -6.75
CA LYS A 421 5.04 -7.81 -7.78
C LYS A 421 6.02 -6.85 -8.43
N ARG A 422 7.24 -7.33 -8.66
CA ARG A 422 8.33 -6.57 -9.28
C ARG A 422 7.97 -6.09 -10.70
N SER A 423 7.16 -6.87 -11.41
CA SER A 423 6.50 -6.45 -12.65
C SER A 423 5.07 -5.99 -12.32
N PRO A 424 4.60 -4.86 -12.90
CA PRO A 424 3.27 -4.32 -12.65
C PRO A 424 2.18 -5.13 -13.38
N ASN A 425 2.07 -6.42 -13.04
CA ASN A 425 1.15 -7.38 -13.66
C ASN A 425 -0.33 -7.00 -13.47
N PHE A 426 -0.64 -6.04 -12.59
CA PHE A 426 -2.00 -5.52 -12.45
C PHE A 426 -2.51 -4.86 -13.75
N TRP A 427 -1.63 -4.31 -14.59
CA TRP A 427 -2.00 -3.78 -15.90
C TRP A 427 -2.48 -4.87 -16.87
N LEU A 428 -2.12 -6.14 -16.62
CA LEU A 428 -2.58 -7.27 -17.41
C LEU A 428 -3.99 -7.71 -17.01
N VAL A 429 -4.56 -7.25 -15.90
CA VAL A 429 -5.89 -7.68 -15.45
C VAL A 429 -7.00 -7.26 -16.42
N PRO A 430 -7.10 -5.99 -16.88
CA PRO A 430 -8.08 -5.62 -17.90
C PRO A 430 -7.89 -6.40 -19.19
N LEU A 431 -6.64 -6.58 -19.64
CA LEU A 431 -6.31 -7.36 -20.83
C LEU A 431 -6.71 -8.83 -20.67
N ARG A 432 -6.51 -9.41 -19.49
CA ARG A 432 -6.89 -10.79 -19.14
C ARG A 432 -8.40 -10.99 -19.22
N ILE A 433 -9.16 -10.08 -18.59
CA ILE A 433 -10.62 -10.13 -18.58
C ILE A 433 -11.15 -9.93 -20.01
N PHE A 434 -10.59 -8.98 -20.76
CA PHE A 434 -10.97 -8.73 -22.14
C PHE A 434 -10.69 -9.95 -23.04
N ALA A 435 -9.46 -10.48 -23.03
CA ALA A 435 -9.10 -11.65 -23.83
C ALA A 435 -9.98 -12.87 -23.47
N GLY A 436 -10.24 -13.08 -22.18
CA GLY A 436 -11.12 -14.16 -21.73
C GLY A 436 -12.58 -13.94 -22.15
N TRP A 437 -13.08 -12.70 -22.07
CA TRP A 437 -14.42 -12.33 -22.54
C TRP A 437 -14.59 -12.61 -24.03
N MET A 438 -13.61 -12.26 -24.85
CA MET A 438 -13.68 -12.46 -26.30
C MET A 438 -13.75 -13.95 -26.68
N TRP A 439 -12.96 -14.81 -26.03
CA TRP A 439 -13.07 -16.26 -26.23
C TRP A 439 -14.40 -16.81 -25.72
N LEU A 440 -14.86 -16.31 -24.57
CA LEU A 440 -16.13 -16.73 -24.00
C LEU A 440 -17.31 -16.36 -24.90
N SER A 441 -17.34 -15.14 -25.47
CA SER A 441 -18.40 -14.70 -26.38
C SER A 441 -18.38 -15.50 -27.68
N GLN A 442 -17.20 -15.73 -28.26
CA GLN A 442 -17.09 -16.56 -29.47
C GLN A 442 -17.56 -18.00 -29.23
N GLY A 443 -17.11 -18.63 -28.14
CA GLY A 443 -17.55 -19.98 -27.77
C GLY A 443 -19.06 -20.02 -27.47
N TRP A 444 -19.60 -18.96 -26.87
CA TRP A 444 -21.03 -18.87 -26.54
C TRP A 444 -21.91 -18.77 -27.80
N ASP A 445 -21.51 -17.97 -28.79
CA ASP A 445 -22.26 -17.89 -30.04
C ASP A 445 -22.21 -19.22 -30.82
N LYS A 446 -21.07 -19.91 -30.74
CA LYS A 446 -20.86 -21.20 -31.39
C LYS A 446 -21.61 -22.34 -30.72
N ILE A 447 -21.71 -22.35 -29.39
CA ILE A 447 -22.44 -23.41 -28.69
C ILE A 447 -23.94 -23.37 -28.97
N HIS A 448 -24.52 -22.17 -29.13
CA HIS A 448 -25.92 -22.04 -29.57
C HIS A 448 -26.14 -22.66 -30.95
N LYS A 449 -25.24 -22.38 -31.90
CA LYS A 449 -25.30 -22.97 -33.24
C LYS A 449 -25.21 -24.50 -33.23
N ILE A 450 -24.40 -25.09 -32.34
CA ILE A 450 -24.30 -26.55 -32.17
C ILE A 450 -25.55 -27.13 -31.52
N ILE A 451 -26.16 -26.41 -30.57
CA ILE A 451 -27.39 -26.86 -29.89
C ILE A 451 -28.59 -26.80 -30.85
N ASP A 452 -28.68 -25.75 -31.65
CA ASP A 452 -29.79 -25.53 -32.59
C ASP A 452 -29.73 -26.48 -33.80
N ASP A 453 -28.52 -26.82 -34.27
CA ASP A 453 -28.31 -27.73 -35.42
C ASP A 453 -27.06 -28.61 -35.20
N PRO A 454 -27.19 -29.75 -34.47
CA PRO A 454 -26.06 -30.60 -34.08
C PRO A 454 -25.32 -31.26 -35.25
N ASP A 455 -25.99 -31.44 -36.38
CA ASP A 455 -25.47 -32.15 -37.54
C ASP A 455 -24.66 -31.24 -38.48
N LYS A 456 -24.64 -29.92 -38.22
CA LYS A 456 -23.95 -28.93 -39.04
C LYS A 456 -22.55 -28.60 -38.53
N VAL A 457 -21.55 -28.98 -39.33
CA VAL A 457 -20.16 -28.55 -39.14
C VAL A 457 -19.95 -27.18 -39.80
N PHE A 458 -19.61 -26.16 -39.00
CA PHE A 458 -19.44 -24.78 -39.48
C PHE A 458 -18.05 -24.20 -39.18
N LEU A 459 -17.25 -24.83 -38.32
CA LEU A 459 -15.86 -24.42 -38.06
C LEU A 459 -14.86 -24.95 -39.09
N ILE A 460 -15.25 -25.97 -39.85
CA ILE A 460 -14.45 -26.57 -40.92
C ILE A 460 -15.11 -26.14 -42.23
N PRO A 461 -14.36 -25.54 -43.18
CA PRO A 461 -14.92 -25.13 -44.46
C PRO A 461 -15.38 -26.37 -45.26
N ALA A 462 -16.38 -26.20 -46.13
CA ALA A 462 -16.75 -27.27 -47.05
C ALA A 462 -15.58 -27.51 -48.03
N LYS A 463 -15.35 -28.80 -48.38
CA LYS A 463 -14.33 -29.16 -49.37
C LYS A 463 -14.64 -28.46 -50.70
N ALA A 464 -13.68 -27.69 -51.23
CA ALA A 464 -13.84 -27.09 -52.55
C ALA A 464 -13.97 -28.22 -53.59
N ALA A 465 -15.05 -28.21 -54.37
CA ALA A 465 -15.16 -29.12 -55.51
C ALA A 465 -14.09 -28.74 -56.52
N ASP A 466 -13.25 -29.69 -56.93
CA ASP A 466 -12.27 -29.50 -57.99
C ASP A 466 -12.99 -29.11 -59.29
N GLY A 467 -12.95 -27.82 -59.60
CA GLY A 467 -13.49 -27.24 -60.84
C GLY A 467 -12.61 -27.60 -62.04
N VAL A 468 -12.57 -28.89 -62.42
CA VAL A 468 -11.93 -29.33 -63.68
C VAL A 468 -12.76 -30.36 -64.47
N SER A 469 -13.94 -30.82 -63.98
CA SER A 469 -14.73 -31.84 -64.71
C SER A 469 -16.15 -31.43 -65.14
N ALA A 470 -16.37 -30.15 -65.47
CA ALA A 470 -17.66 -29.70 -66.04
C ALA A 470 -17.52 -28.78 -67.27
N ALA A 471 -16.36 -28.77 -67.94
CA ALA A 471 -16.12 -27.96 -69.14
C ALA A 471 -16.13 -28.75 -70.47
N SER A 472 -16.59 -30.01 -70.49
CA SER A 472 -16.55 -30.84 -71.70
C SER A 472 -17.88 -31.43 -72.17
N ALA A 473 -19.04 -30.89 -71.76
CA ALA A 473 -20.33 -31.31 -72.31
C ALA A 473 -21.42 -30.23 -72.19
N ALA A 474 -21.31 -29.16 -72.98
CA ALA A 474 -22.44 -28.39 -73.54
C ALA A 474 -21.92 -27.15 -74.27
N GLY A 475 -21.30 -27.36 -75.43
CA GLY A 475 -21.16 -26.32 -76.45
C GLY A 475 -22.13 -26.62 -77.58
N ALA A 476 -23.35 -26.09 -77.49
CA ALA A 476 -24.25 -25.73 -78.60
C ALA A 476 -25.65 -25.43 -78.06
N ASP A 477 -26.28 -24.40 -78.62
CA ASP A 477 -27.69 -24.02 -78.51
C ASP A 477 -28.16 -23.23 -77.27
N ALA A 478 -28.03 -21.90 -77.34
CA ALA A 478 -29.18 -21.00 -77.53
C ALA A 478 -28.77 -19.53 -77.33
N ALA A 479 -28.90 -18.74 -78.39
CA ALA A 479 -28.84 -17.28 -78.35
C ALA A 479 -30.15 -16.69 -77.79
N GLY A 480 -30.08 -15.69 -76.92
CA GLY A 480 -31.26 -14.94 -76.47
C GLY A 480 -30.96 -13.94 -75.36
N ALA A 481 -31.20 -12.66 -75.64
CA ALA A 481 -30.88 -11.49 -74.84
C ALA A 481 -31.34 -11.53 -73.36
N GLY A 482 -30.42 -11.23 -72.44
CA GLY A 482 -30.73 -11.04 -71.01
C GLY A 482 -29.52 -10.79 -70.10
N ALA A 483 -28.35 -10.44 -70.64
CA ALA A 483 -27.08 -10.44 -69.91
C ALA A 483 -26.59 -9.05 -69.45
N ALA A 484 -27.46 -8.05 -69.36
CA ALA A 484 -27.07 -6.70 -68.91
C ALA A 484 -27.55 -6.31 -67.50
N ASP A 485 -28.63 -6.91 -66.99
CA ASP A 485 -29.20 -6.53 -65.68
C ASP A 485 -28.81 -7.44 -64.50
N ALA A 486 -28.13 -8.57 -64.75
CA ALA A 486 -27.64 -9.47 -63.69
C ALA A 486 -26.24 -9.12 -63.17
N VAL A 487 -25.48 -8.26 -63.87
CA VAL A 487 -24.10 -7.92 -63.50
C VAL A 487 -24.04 -6.75 -62.51
N SER A 488 -25.13 -6.00 -62.32
CA SER A 488 -25.20 -4.86 -61.38
C SER A 488 -25.75 -5.23 -59.99
N ALA A 489 -26.41 -6.39 -59.85
CA ALA A 489 -26.90 -6.88 -58.55
C ALA A 489 -25.90 -7.78 -57.80
N ALA A 490 -24.86 -8.27 -58.49
CA ALA A 490 -23.79 -9.09 -57.90
C ALA A 490 -22.64 -8.28 -57.28
N SER A 491 -22.61 -6.96 -57.48
CA SER A 491 -21.58 -6.04 -56.95
C SER A 491 -22.02 -5.25 -55.71
N ALA A 492 -23.26 -5.42 -55.24
CA ALA A 492 -23.82 -4.69 -54.09
C ALA A 492 -23.95 -5.53 -52.80
N TYR A 493 -23.50 -6.80 -52.80
CA TYR A 493 -23.48 -7.68 -51.62
C TYR A 493 -22.08 -8.21 -51.26
N THR A 494 -21.02 -7.58 -51.76
CA THR A 494 -19.62 -7.90 -51.43
C THR A 494 -18.94 -6.80 -50.61
N ALA A 495 -19.71 -6.11 -49.76
CA ALA A 495 -19.23 -5.07 -48.87
C ALA A 495 -19.38 -5.46 -47.39
N GLU A 496 -18.76 -6.57 -46.99
CA GLU A 496 -18.09 -6.75 -45.69
C GLU A 496 -17.32 -8.08 -45.69
N ALA A 497 -16.49 -8.30 -46.72
CA ALA A 497 -15.49 -9.35 -46.65
C ALA A 497 -14.39 -8.86 -45.69
N VAL A 498 -14.46 -9.29 -44.43
CA VAL A 498 -13.38 -9.11 -43.46
C VAL A 498 -12.12 -9.69 -44.09
N SER A 499 -11.17 -8.82 -44.47
CA SER A 499 -9.90 -9.22 -45.08
C SER A 499 -9.20 -10.23 -44.16
N ALA A 500 -9.17 -11.50 -44.55
CA ALA A 500 -8.47 -12.51 -43.80
C ALA A 500 -6.96 -12.24 -43.85
N LEU A 501 -6.26 -12.56 -42.76
CA LEU A 501 -4.81 -12.38 -42.69
C LEU A 501 -4.10 -13.29 -43.70
N PRO A 502 -3.06 -12.80 -44.41
CA PRO A 502 -2.34 -13.62 -45.38
C PRO A 502 -1.61 -14.77 -44.65
N VAL A 503 -1.79 -15.99 -45.18
CA VAL A 503 -1.12 -17.21 -44.70
C VAL A 503 -0.09 -17.64 -45.74
N PRO A 504 1.17 -17.89 -45.37
CA PRO A 504 2.20 -18.42 -46.28
C PRO A 504 1.78 -19.74 -46.96
N ASP A 505 2.08 -19.87 -48.25
CA ASP A 505 1.63 -20.99 -49.10
C ASP A 505 2.06 -22.37 -48.58
N PHE A 506 3.27 -22.46 -47.99
CA PHE A 506 3.74 -23.72 -47.40
C PHE A 506 2.89 -24.17 -46.21
N MET A 507 2.41 -23.24 -45.37
CA MET A 507 1.54 -23.56 -44.24
C MET A 507 0.15 -23.97 -44.74
N LYS A 508 -0.37 -23.26 -45.73
CA LYS A 508 -1.65 -23.59 -46.35
C LYS A 508 -1.64 -25.01 -46.93
N SER A 509 -0.60 -25.37 -47.67
CA SER A 509 -0.45 -26.73 -48.23
C SER A 509 -0.39 -27.83 -47.17
N ILE A 510 0.26 -27.59 -46.03
CA ILE A 510 0.32 -28.55 -44.92
C ILE A 510 -1.05 -28.71 -44.25
N VAL A 511 -1.78 -27.60 -44.07
CA VAL A 511 -3.10 -27.60 -43.46
C VAL A 511 -4.10 -28.31 -44.36
N ASP A 512 -4.15 -27.97 -45.64
CA ASP A 512 -5.05 -28.57 -46.60
C ASP A 512 -4.86 -30.09 -46.65
N TRP A 513 -3.60 -30.56 -46.72
CA TRP A 513 -3.27 -31.99 -46.61
C TRP A 513 -3.77 -32.63 -45.30
N SER A 514 -3.55 -31.95 -44.17
CA SER A 514 -3.98 -32.46 -42.87
C SER A 514 -5.51 -32.48 -42.72
N MET A 515 -6.22 -31.51 -43.31
CA MET A 515 -7.68 -31.43 -43.27
C MET A 515 -8.31 -32.51 -44.15
N ASP A 516 -7.76 -32.75 -45.34
CA ASP A 516 -8.13 -33.88 -46.21
C ASP A 516 -7.94 -35.24 -45.55
N LEU A 517 -6.88 -35.41 -44.76
CA LEU A 517 -6.62 -36.66 -44.07
C LEU A 517 -7.56 -36.90 -42.87
N MET A 518 -7.88 -35.85 -42.11
CA MET A 518 -8.53 -36.00 -40.80
C MET A 518 -10.04 -35.71 -40.81
N PHE A 519 -10.51 -34.78 -41.65
CA PHE A 519 -11.85 -34.19 -41.51
C PHE A 519 -12.79 -34.43 -42.68
N TYR A 520 -12.30 -34.74 -43.87
CA TYR A 520 -13.13 -35.01 -45.05
C TYR A 520 -13.22 -36.50 -45.37
N THR A 521 -14.40 -36.96 -45.77
CA THR A 521 -14.61 -38.30 -46.34
C THR A 521 -14.48 -38.26 -47.86
N GLY A 522 -14.23 -39.41 -48.50
CA GLY A 522 -13.99 -39.50 -49.95
C GLY A 522 -15.17 -39.07 -50.84
N ASP A 523 -16.37 -38.97 -50.26
CA ASP A 523 -17.62 -38.49 -50.86
C ASP A 523 -17.88 -36.99 -50.63
N GLY A 524 -16.95 -36.26 -50.02
CA GLY A 524 -17.06 -34.82 -49.75
C GLY A 524 -17.82 -34.45 -48.47
N GLY A 525 -18.18 -35.46 -47.65
CA GLY A 525 -18.75 -35.28 -46.30
C GLY A 525 -17.70 -35.05 -45.21
N TYR A 526 -18.15 -35.01 -43.96
CA TYR A 526 -17.28 -34.85 -42.78
C TYR A 526 -17.09 -36.18 -42.03
N THR A 527 -15.90 -36.41 -41.50
CA THR A 527 -15.62 -37.55 -40.61
C THR A 527 -16.26 -37.34 -39.22
N SER A 528 -16.45 -38.42 -38.45
CA SER A 528 -16.84 -38.31 -37.03
C SER A 528 -15.86 -37.48 -36.19
N LEU A 529 -14.58 -37.46 -36.60
CA LEU A 529 -13.54 -36.65 -35.98
C LEU A 529 -13.79 -35.15 -36.14
N ALA A 530 -14.42 -34.71 -37.25
CA ALA A 530 -14.77 -33.30 -37.48
C ALA A 530 -15.77 -32.77 -36.44
N TYR A 531 -16.80 -33.56 -36.11
CA TYR A 531 -17.79 -33.23 -35.09
C TYR A 531 -17.17 -33.15 -33.68
N VAL A 532 -16.32 -34.12 -33.35
CA VAL A 532 -15.58 -34.14 -32.07
C VAL A 532 -14.64 -32.94 -31.97
N PHE A 533 -13.93 -32.63 -33.07
CA PHE A 533 -13.02 -31.50 -33.12
C PHE A 533 -13.75 -30.17 -32.94
N GLN A 534 -14.83 -29.92 -33.71
CA GLN A 534 -15.66 -28.71 -33.56
C GLN A 534 -16.15 -28.53 -32.12
N THR A 535 -16.74 -29.58 -31.55
CA THR A 535 -17.28 -29.54 -30.18
C THR A 535 -16.17 -29.28 -29.15
N SER A 536 -15.04 -29.97 -29.29
CA SER A 536 -13.88 -29.80 -28.40
C SER A 536 -13.30 -28.40 -28.49
N MET A 537 -13.26 -27.81 -29.68
CA MET A 537 -12.77 -26.45 -29.90
C MET A 537 -13.67 -25.43 -29.19
N VAL A 538 -14.99 -25.52 -29.39
CA VAL A 538 -15.95 -24.62 -28.74
C VAL A 538 -15.89 -24.73 -27.21
N LEU A 539 -15.77 -25.95 -26.68
CA LEU A 539 -15.55 -26.16 -25.25
C LEU A 539 -14.22 -25.57 -24.78
N ALA A 540 -13.16 -25.69 -25.57
CA ALA A 540 -11.86 -25.09 -25.26
C ALA A 540 -11.94 -23.56 -25.21
N GLU A 541 -12.66 -22.90 -26.12
CA GLU A 541 -12.88 -21.44 -26.10
C GLU A 541 -13.61 -21.00 -24.83
N LEU A 542 -14.68 -21.70 -24.46
CA LEU A 542 -15.43 -21.42 -23.24
C LEU A 542 -14.57 -21.60 -21.99
N ILE A 543 -13.85 -22.72 -21.91
CA ILE A 543 -12.98 -23.04 -20.76
C ILE A 543 -11.84 -22.04 -20.66
N VAL A 544 -11.11 -21.78 -21.74
CA VAL A 544 -10.01 -20.79 -21.77
C VAL A 544 -10.53 -19.40 -21.43
N GLY A 545 -11.70 -19.01 -21.97
CA GLY A 545 -12.35 -17.75 -21.65
C GLY A 545 -12.62 -17.59 -20.15
N ILE A 546 -13.26 -18.59 -19.53
CA ILE A 546 -13.55 -18.61 -18.09
C ILE A 546 -12.26 -18.60 -17.26
N LEU A 547 -11.28 -19.44 -17.61
CA LEU A 547 -10.00 -19.54 -16.89
C LEU A 547 -9.24 -18.21 -16.90
N LEU A 548 -9.22 -17.51 -18.04
CA LEU A 548 -8.64 -16.17 -18.14
C LEU A 548 -9.42 -15.15 -17.30
N ILE A 549 -10.75 -15.07 -17.43
CA ILE A 549 -11.57 -14.10 -16.68
C ILE A 549 -11.35 -14.26 -15.16
N VAL A 550 -11.55 -15.48 -14.66
CA VAL A 550 -11.45 -15.81 -13.23
C VAL A 550 -9.99 -15.80 -12.75
N GLY A 551 -9.04 -15.89 -13.67
CA GLY A 551 -7.61 -15.85 -13.39
C GLY A 551 -7.10 -17.14 -12.75
N LEU A 552 -7.58 -18.30 -13.22
CA LEU A 552 -7.16 -19.63 -12.79
C LEU A 552 -6.40 -20.32 -13.94
N PHE A 553 -5.24 -20.91 -13.67
CA PHE A 553 -4.34 -21.49 -14.66
C PHE A 553 -4.07 -20.57 -15.84
N THR A 554 -3.81 -19.30 -15.55
CA THR A 554 -3.73 -18.25 -16.59
C THR A 554 -2.61 -18.46 -17.59
N ALA A 555 -1.44 -18.94 -17.16
CA ALA A 555 -0.33 -19.22 -18.07
C ALA A 555 -0.67 -20.38 -19.04
N PRO A 556 -1.14 -21.56 -18.58
CA PRO A 556 -1.64 -22.60 -19.48
C PRO A 556 -2.78 -22.13 -20.39
N ALA A 557 -3.77 -21.41 -19.86
CA ALA A 557 -4.90 -20.89 -20.64
C ALA A 557 -4.44 -19.88 -21.70
N ALA A 558 -3.46 -19.04 -21.40
CA ALA A 558 -2.86 -18.11 -22.35
C ALA A 558 -2.09 -18.84 -23.47
N VAL A 559 -1.34 -19.90 -23.14
CA VAL A 559 -0.68 -20.75 -24.15
C VAL A 559 -1.72 -21.42 -25.05
N ALA A 560 -2.79 -21.96 -24.48
CA ALA A 560 -3.91 -22.53 -25.24
C ALA A 560 -4.57 -21.48 -26.14
N SER A 561 -4.81 -20.26 -25.63
CA SER A 561 -5.30 -19.13 -26.42
C SER A 561 -4.40 -18.80 -27.61
N VAL A 562 -3.07 -18.79 -27.43
CA VAL A 562 -2.12 -18.54 -28.53
C VAL A 562 -2.17 -19.68 -29.54
N ALA A 563 -2.23 -20.93 -29.09
CA ALA A 563 -2.30 -22.10 -29.96
C ALA A 563 -3.60 -22.13 -30.80
N MET A 564 -4.75 -21.87 -30.16
CA MET A 564 -6.04 -21.77 -30.85
C MET A 564 -6.04 -20.60 -31.84
N GLY A 565 -5.48 -19.44 -31.46
CA GLY A 565 -5.36 -18.30 -32.36
C GLY A 565 -4.47 -18.56 -33.57
N ALA A 566 -3.36 -19.27 -33.37
CA ALA A 566 -2.46 -19.65 -34.46
C ALA A 566 -3.15 -20.65 -35.40
N MET A 567 -3.91 -21.60 -34.86
CA MET A 567 -4.68 -22.56 -35.64
C MET A 567 -5.73 -21.89 -36.53
N VAL A 568 -6.51 -20.94 -35.98
CA VAL A 568 -7.51 -20.17 -36.75
C VAL A 568 -6.85 -19.25 -37.78
N TRP A 569 -5.67 -18.71 -37.47
CA TRP A 569 -4.90 -17.94 -38.45
C TRP A 569 -4.45 -18.80 -39.62
N VAL A 570 -3.86 -19.95 -39.33
CA VAL A 570 -3.31 -20.88 -40.31
C VAL A 570 -4.41 -21.55 -41.15
N SER A 571 -5.66 -21.62 -40.68
CA SER A 571 -6.82 -22.06 -41.48
C SER A 571 -7.32 -21.03 -42.51
N GLY A 572 -6.74 -19.82 -42.54
CA GLY A 572 -7.14 -18.76 -43.48
C GLY A 572 -8.49 -18.09 -43.15
N MET A 573 -9.08 -18.41 -42.00
CA MET A 573 -10.38 -17.87 -41.56
C MET A 573 -10.24 -16.76 -40.49
N ALA A 574 -9.01 -16.37 -40.14
CA ALA A 574 -8.80 -15.39 -39.10
C ALA A 574 -9.08 -13.95 -39.55
N PRO A 575 -9.95 -13.21 -38.84
CA PRO A 575 -10.07 -11.77 -39.02
C PRO A 575 -8.79 -11.07 -38.53
N ASN A 576 -8.55 -9.83 -38.98
CA ASN A 576 -7.41 -9.01 -38.52
C ASN A 576 -7.37 -8.86 -36.99
N GLU A 577 -8.53 -8.90 -36.33
CA GLU A 577 -8.65 -8.86 -34.87
C GLU A 577 -7.92 -10.02 -34.18
N MET A 578 -7.72 -11.17 -34.85
CA MET A 578 -7.05 -12.34 -34.27
C MET A 578 -5.60 -12.09 -33.87
N LEU A 579 -4.92 -11.12 -34.53
CA LEU A 579 -3.58 -10.69 -34.13
C LEU A 579 -3.55 -10.14 -32.70
N TRP A 580 -4.62 -9.47 -32.28
CA TRP A 580 -4.75 -8.98 -30.91
C TRP A 580 -4.90 -10.11 -29.90
N TYR A 581 -5.56 -11.21 -30.24
CA TYR A 581 -5.68 -12.38 -29.36
C TYR A 581 -4.35 -13.08 -29.17
N LEU A 582 -3.56 -13.18 -30.23
CA LEU A 582 -2.20 -13.73 -30.17
C LEU A 582 -1.29 -12.85 -29.31
N ALA A 583 -1.28 -11.54 -29.54
CA ALA A 583 -0.49 -10.60 -28.75
C ALA A 583 -0.93 -10.57 -27.27
N ALA A 584 -2.24 -10.54 -27.01
CA ALA A 584 -2.79 -10.60 -25.66
C ALA A 584 -2.45 -11.92 -24.98
N GLY A 585 -2.61 -13.05 -25.68
CA GLY A 585 -2.23 -14.38 -25.20
C GLY A 585 -0.76 -14.42 -24.78
N ILE A 586 0.15 -13.97 -25.64
CA ILE A 586 1.60 -13.91 -25.34
C ILE A 586 1.87 -13.06 -24.09
N ALA A 587 1.26 -11.88 -23.98
CA ALA A 587 1.43 -11.01 -22.82
C ALA A 587 0.92 -11.66 -21.51
N LEU A 588 -0.11 -12.51 -21.58
CA LEU A 588 -0.74 -13.16 -20.43
C LEU A 588 0.01 -14.41 -19.95
N ILE A 589 0.93 -14.98 -20.75
CA ILE A 589 1.76 -16.15 -20.37
C ILE A 589 2.57 -15.87 -19.09
N GLY A 590 2.96 -14.60 -18.84
CA GLY A 590 3.69 -14.17 -17.65
C GLY A 590 2.96 -14.34 -16.30
N GLY A 591 1.79 -14.97 -16.28
CA GLY A 591 1.07 -15.35 -15.06
C GLY A 591 0.23 -14.22 -14.49
N SER A 592 -0.64 -13.62 -15.32
CA SER A 592 -1.55 -12.53 -14.93
C SER A 592 -2.56 -12.91 -13.85
N GLY A 593 -2.87 -14.20 -13.67
CA GLY A 593 -3.83 -14.69 -12.65
C GLY A 593 -3.36 -14.48 -11.21
N SER A 594 -2.06 -14.30 -11.01
CA SER A 594 -1.49 -14.04 -9.69
C SER A 594 -1.86 -12.67 -9.09
N THR A 595 -2.42 -11.77 -9.90
CA THR A 595 -2.96 -10.48 -9.47
C THR A 595 -4.47 -10.47 -9.71
N PHE A 596 -5.25 -10.31 -8.63
CA PHE A 596 -6.73 -10.37 -8.66
C PHE A 596 -7.30 -11.56 -9.47
N GLY A 597 -6.72 -12.74 -9.28
CA GLY A 597 -7.20 -13.99 -9.87
C GLY A 597 -6.99 -15.16 -8.90
N LEU A 598 -7.61 -16.31 -9.19
CA LEU A 598 -7.54 -17.50 -8.33
C LEU A 598 -6.14 -18.11 -8.24
N ASP A 599 -5.30 -17.92 -9.25
CA ASP A 599 -3.89 -18.34 -9.28
C ASP A 599 -3.10 -17.82 -8.07
N TYR A 600 -3.47 -16.66 -7.50
CA TYR A 600 -2.88 -16.15 -6.26
C TYR A 600 -3.03 -17.10 -5.06
N TYR A 601 -4.15 -17.82 -4.98
CA TYR A 601 -4.44 -18.77 -3.89
C TYR A 601 -4.04 -20.20 -4.26
N VAL A 602 -4.26 -20.59 -5.52
CA VAL A 602 -4.06 -21.96 -6.01
C VAL A 602 -2.58 -22.27 -6.20
N TYR A 603 -1.77 -21.38 -6.81
CA TYR A 603 -0.36 -21.69 -7.07
C TYR A 603 0.47 -21.92 -5.80
N PRO A 604 0.36 -21.11 -4.71
CA PRO A 604 1.10 -21.41 -3.49
C PRO A 604 0.75 -22.77 -2.89
N TRP A 605 -0.51 -23.20 -3.00
CA TRP A 605 -0.93 -24.53 -2.57
C TRP A 605 -0.35 -25.62 -3.47
N LEU A 606 -0.47 -25.51 -4.79
CA LEU A 606 0.13 -26.44 -5.75
C LEU A 606 1.64 -26.55 -5.57
N LYS A 607 2.32 -25.42 -5.35
CA LYS A 607 3.76 -25.36 -5.08
C LYS A 607 4.15 -26.14 -3.82
N LYS A 608 3.34 -26.08 -2.76
CA LYS A 608 3.57 -26.90 -1.55
C LYS A 608 3.42 -28.40 -1.85
N VAL A 609 2.44 -28.77 -2.67
CA VAL A 609 2.24 -30.18 -3.09
C VAL A 609 3.40 -30.63 -3.98
N TRP A 610 3.78 -29.82 -4.96
CA TRP A 610 4.88 -30.08 -5.89
C TRP A 610 6.22 -30.29 -5.17
N LYS A 611 6.53 -29.45 -4.17
CA LYS A 611 7.74 -29.59 -3.33
C LYS A 611 7.79 -30.88 -2.52
N ARG A 612 6.67 -31.58 -2.29
CA ARG A 612 6.64 -32.87 -1.58
C ARG A 612 7.02 -34.06 -2.46
N ILE A 613 7.01 -33.89 -3.79
CA ILE A 613 7.34 -34.97 -4.72
C ILE A 613 8.86 -35.27 -4.61
N PRO A 614 9.28 -36.53 -4.35
CA PRO A 614 10.68 -36.85 -4.10
C PRO A 614 11.62 -36.45 -5.25
N ILE A 615 11.21 -36.65 -6.51
CA ILE A 615 12.02 -36.28 -7.68
C ILE A 615 12.19 -34.76 -7.78
N VAL A 616 11.11 -34.01 -7.59
CA VAL A 616 11.14 -32.54 -7.60
C VAL A 616 12.06 -31.99 -6.52
N ARG A 617 11.98 -32.57 -5.31
CA ARG A 617 12.82 -32.16 -4.18
C ARG A 617 14.29 -32.50 -4.42
N ARG A 618 14.58 -33.67 -4.98
CA ARG A 618 15.95 -34.15 -5.26
C ARG A 618 16.64 -33.35 -6.37
N TRP A 619 15.88 -32.97 -7.39
CA TRP A 619 16.39 -32.26 -8.56
C TRP A 619 16.13 -30.74 -8.50
N TYR A 620 15.63 -30.24 -7.38
CA TYR A 620 15.34 -28.81 -7.16
C TYR A 620 14.47 -28.19 -8.26
N VAL A 621 13.53 -28.95 -8.82
CA VAL A 621 12.64 -28.51 -9.90
C VAL A 621 11.48 -27.70 -9.31
N TYR A 622 11.78 -26.73 -8.47
CA TYR A 622 10.82 -25.81 -7.88
C TYR A 622 11.46 -24.43 -7.78
N THR A 623 10.72 -23.39 -8.15
CA THR A 623 11.14 -22.00 -7.91
C THR A 623 10.74 -21.61 -6.48
N ASP A 624 11.29 -20.53 -5.90
CA ASP A 624 10.89 -20.00 -4.58
C ASP A 624 10.03 -18.72 -4.68
#